data_AF-A0AA36Y3X2-F1
#
_entry.id   AF-A0AA36Y3X2-F1
#
_cell.length_a   1.000
_cell.length_b   1.000
_cell.length_c   1.000
_cell.angle_alpha   90.00
_cell.angle_beta   90.00
_cell.angle_gamma   90.00
#
_symmetry.space_group_name_H-M   'P 1'
#
loop_
_entity.id
_entity.type
_entity.pdbx_description
1 polymer ?
#
loop_
_entity_poly.entity_id
_entity_poly.type
_entity_poly.pdbx_seq_one_letter_code
_entity_poly.pdbx_strand_id
1 'polypeptide(L)'
;MIERHEIPLFEYDATSPEVIPPAHEFGDCRFPKKCLFAFLGDIIHRYAEAKHAEKRCEFRTVSATYPIYVFEENGEEICLAQARSVRRPQVPCWMR
;
A
#
# COMPACT_ATOMS: atom_id res chain seq x y z
N MET A 1 -11.01 -23.20 -7.02
CA MET A 1 -12.36 -23.46 -7.55
C MET A 1 -12.49 -22.56 -8.76
N ILE A 2 -12.59 -23.17 -9.95
CA ILE A 2 -12.52 -22.43 -11.21
C ILE A 2 -13.89 -21.80 -11.49
N GLU A 3 -13.92 -20.48 -11.62
CA GLU A 3 -15.09 -19.75 -12.13
C GLU A 3 -15.18 -19.97 -13.64
N ARG A 4 -16.23 -20.65 -14.09
CA ARG A 4 -16.43 -20.96 -15.51
C ARG A 4 -17.28 -19.90 -16.20
N HIS A 5 -16.90 -19.56 -17.42
CA HIS A 5 -17.61 -18.62 -18.29
C HIS A 5 -17.88 -19.23 -19.67
N GLU A 6 -18.81 -18.64 -20.43
CA GLU A 6 -19.16 -19.06 -21.79
C GLU A 6 -17.95 -19.02 -22.75
N ILE A 7 -17.04 -18.07 -22.52
CA ILE A 7 -15.78 -17.94 -23.26
C ILE A 7 -14.65 -18.44 -22.34
N PRO A 8 -13.90 -19.50 -22.71
CA PRO A 8 -12.87 -20.11 -21.86
C PRO A 8 -11.75 -19.17 -21.41
N LEU A 9 -11.48 -18.09 -22.16
CA LEU A 9 -10.46 -17.10 -21.81
C LEU A 9 -10.78 -16.34 -20.52
N PHE A 10 -12.06 -16.30 -20.11
CA PHE A 10 -12.48 -15.61 -18.89
C PHE A 10 -12.58 -16.54 -17.67
N GLU A 11 -12.21 -17.82 -17.79
CA GLU A 11 -12.13 -18.67 -16.62
C GLU A 11 -11.04 -18.18 -15.66
N TYR A 12 -11.36 -18.09 -14.37
CA TYR A 12 -10.44 -17.61 -13.34
C TYR A 12 -10.45 -18.54 -12.14
N ASP A 13 -9.28 -18.92 -11.64
CA ASP A 13 -9.15 -19.67 -10.39
C ASP A 13 -8.56 -18.79 -9.30
N ALA A 14 -9.41 -18.16 -8.49
CA ALA A 14 -8.97 -17.30 -7.41
C ALA A 14 -8.13 -18.03 -6.33
N THR A 15 -8.15 -19.37 -6.31
CA THR A 15 -7.43 -20.19 -5.32
C THR A 15 -6.13 -20.80 -5.86
N SER A 16 -5.80 -20.55 -7.13
CA SER A 16 -4.53 -21.01 -7.71
C SER A 16 -3.35 -20.30 -7.02
N PRO A 17 -2.28 -21.03 -6.66
CA PRO A 17 -1.09 -20.44 -6.03
C PRO A 17 -0.35 -19.46 -6.95
N GLU A 18 -0.61 -19.50 -8.25
CA GLU A 18 -0.09 -18.56 -9.26
C GLU A 18 -0.84 -17.21 -9.24
N VAL A 19 -2.01 -17.13 -8.60
CA VAL A 19 -2.72 -15.87 -8.40
C VAL A 19 -2.00 -15.03 -7.34
N ILE A 20 -1.65 -13.81 -7.71
CA ILE A 20 -1.04 -12.84 -6.81
C ILE A 20 -2.16 -12.18 -5.98
N PRO A 21 -2.23 -12.43 -4.65
CA PRO A 21 -3.27 -11.84 -3.82
C PRO A 21 -3.05 -10.32 -3.67
N PRO A 22 -4.11 -9.53 -3.41
CA PRO A 22 -3.99 -8.08 -3.21
C PRO A 22 -2.99 -7.70 -2.10
N ALA A 23 -2.83 -8.54 -1.07
CA ALA A 23 -1.90 -8.31 0.04
C ALA A 23 -0.48 -8.84 -0.20
N HIS A 24 -0.17 -9.38 -1.39
CA HIS A 24 1.11 -10.03 -1.70
C HIS A 24 2.32 -9.15 -1.35
N GLU A 25 2.24 -7.84 -1.64
CA GLU A 25 3.36 -6.91 -1.45
C GLU A 25 3.54 -6.48 0.02
N PHE A 26 2.54 -6.71 0.88
CA PHE A 26 2.48 -6.15 2.23
C PHE A 26 2.40 -7.22 3.33
N GLY A 27 2.26 -8.51 2.99
CA GLY A 27 2.21 -9.59 3.98
C GLY A 27 1.10 -9.36 5.01
N ASP A 28 1.47 -9.42 6.30
CA ASP A 28 0.56 -9.18 7.45
C ASP A 28 0.48 -7.71 7.88
N CYS A 29 1.03 -6.77 7.11
CA CYS A 29 0.94 -5.34 7.40
C CYS A 29 -0.51 -4.86 7.34
N ARG A 30 -1.07 -4.56 8.52
CA ARG A 30 -2.39 -3.91 8.65
C ARG A 30 -2.24 -2.41 8.60
N PHE A 31 -3.01 -1.78 7.72
CA PHE A 31 -3.04 -0.33 7.58
C PHE A 31 -4.35 0.25 8.16
N PRO A 32 -4.29 1.47 8.71
CA PRO A 32 -5.49 2.17 9.14
C PRO A 32 -6.36 2.61 7.95
N LYS A 33 -7.62 2.95 8.23
CA LYS A 33 -8.58 3.40 7.21
C LYS A 33 -8.20 4.72 6.55
N LYS A 34 -7.46 5.59 7.25
CA LYS A 34 -7.03 6.89 6.74
C LYS A 34 -5.58 6.83 6.30
N CYS A 35 -5.30 7.42 5.15
CA CYS A 35 -3.93 7.57 4.69
C CYS A 35 -3.72 8.92 4.01
N LEU A 36 -2.62 9.56 4.40
CA LEU A 36 -2.07 10.74 3.77
C LEU A 36 -1.03 10.33 2.73
N PHE A 37 -1.36 10.60 1.47
CA PHE A 37 -0.46 10.41 0.33
C PHE A 37 0.29 11.72 0.04
N ALA A 38 1.60 11.75 0.26
CA ALA A 38 2.41 12.98 0.17
C ALA A 38 3.51 12.90 -0.90
N PHE A 39 3.66 13.99 -1.68
CA PHE A 39 4.70 14.17 -2.71
C PHE A 39 5.88 14.99 -2.19
N LEU A 40 6.39 14.63 -1.02
CA LEU A 40 7.24 15.52 -0.22
C LEU A 40 8.73 15.12 -0.21
N GLY A 41 9.11 14.04 -0.89
CA GLY A 41 10.50 13.56 -0.87
C GLY A 41 10.99 13.35 0.57
N ASP A 42 12.16 13.89 0.90
CA ASP A 42 12.80 13.77 2.23
C ASP A 42 12.03 14.47 3.35
N ILE A 43 11.11 15.38 3.02
CA ILE A 43 10.27 16.07 4.01
C ILE A 43 9.31 15.09 4.69
N ILE A 44 8.96 13.98 4.03
CA ILE A 44 8.09 12.96 4.63
C ILE A 44 8.74 12.34 5.87
N HIS A 45 10.06 12.17 5.87
CA HIS A 45 10.80 11.61 6.99
C HIS A 45 10.79 12.58 8.18
N ARG A 46 11.08 13.86 7.92
CA ARG A 46 11.04 14.90 8.95
C ARG A 46 9.65 15.08 9.56
N TYR A 47 8.60 14.94 8.73
CA TYR A 47 7.22 14.99 9.21
C TYR A 47 6.89 13.77 10.08
N ALA A 48 7.32 12.58 9.66
CA ALA A 48 7.18 11.36 10.46
C ALA A 48 7.88 11.49 11.82
N GLU A 49 9.12 12.01 11.85
CA GLU A 49 9.85 12.26 13.09
C GLU A 49 9.14 13.28 14.00
N ALA A 50 8.68 14.40 13.43
CA ALA A 50 7.98 15.43 14.18
C ALA A 50 6.65 14.95 14.79
N LYS A 51 6.02 13.95 14.17
CA LYS A 51 4.78 13.32 14.64
C LYS A 51 5.01 12.05 15.47
N HIS A 52 6.26 11.70 15.77
CA HIS A 52 6.63 10.44 16.43
C HIS A 52 6.01 9.21 15.74
N ALA A 53 5.92 9.25 14.41
CA ALA A 53 5.31 8.20 13.62
C ALA A 53 6.14 6.91 13.66
N GLU A 54 5.46 5.77 13.78
CA GLU A 54 6.08 4.45 13.74
C GLU A 54 6.26 4.02 12.28
N LYS A 55 7.46 3.55 11.92
CA LYS A 55 7.69 2.90 10.63
C LYS A 55 7.08 1.51 10.66
N ARG A 56 5.93 1.34 10.01
CA ARG A 56 5.17 0.09 10.03
C ARG A 56 5.74 -0.93 9.03
N CYS A 57 5.90 -0.48 7.78
CA CYS A 57 6.22 -1.36 6.66
C CYS A 57 7.05 -0.61 5.60
N GLU A 58 7.57 -1.33 4.63
CA GLU A 58 8.26 -0.76 3.48
C GLU A 58 7.62 -1.24 2.19
N PHE A 59 7.40 -0.32 1.26
CA PHE A 59 6.96 -0.63 -0.09
C PHE A 59 8.15 -0.65 -1.04
N ARG A 60 8.48 -1.82 -1.59
CA ARG A 60 9.65 -2.01 -2.44
C ARG A 60 9.26 -2.06 -3.91
N THR A 61 9.71 -1.05 -4.66
CA THR A 61 9.65 -1.03 -6.12
C THR A 61 10.97 -1.49 -6.73
N VAL A 62 10.99 -1.75 -8.04
CA VAL A 62 12.21 -2.11 -8.79
C VAL A 62 13.35 -1.11 -8.59
N SER A 63 13.03 0.18 -8.42
CA SER A 63 14.03 1.25 -8.36
C SER A 63 14.31 1.79 -6.96
N ALA A 64 13.43 1.56 -6.00
CA ALA A 64 13.48 2.23 -4.70
C ALA A 64 12.56 1.57 -3.67
N THR A 65 12.96 1.68 -2.40
CA THR A 65 12.17 1.26 -1.24
C THR A 65 11.62 2.50 -0.52
N TYR A 66 10.32 2.50 -0.24
CA TYR A 66 9.61 3.61 0.39
C TYR A 66 9.11 3.19 1.76
N PRO A 67 9.51 3.86 2.85
CA PRO A 67 8.94 3.59 4.17
C PRO A 67 7.49 4.07 4.24
N ILE A 68 6.66 3.28 4.90
CA ILE A 68 5.29 3.64 5.27
C ILE A 68 5.28 3.86 6.78
N TYR A 69 4.84 5.05 7.19
CA TYR A 69 4.72 5.41 8.60
C TYR A 69 3.26 5.41 9.05
N VAL A 70 3.02 5.22 10.33
CA VAL A 70 1.71 5.36 10.96
C VAL A 70 1.85 6.28 12.16
N PHE A 71 0.95 7.25 12.27
CA PHE A 71 0.89 8.15 13.40
C PHE A 71 -0.57 8.35 13.83
N GLU A 72 -0.77 8.73 15.09
CA GLU A 72 -2.09 9.08 15.60
C GLU A 72 -2.25 10.60 15.59
N GLU A 73 -3.39 11.08 15.08
CA GLU A 73 -3.78 12.49 15.17
C GLU A 73 -5.26 12.55 15.54
N ASN A 74 -5.60 13.31 16.59
CA ASN A 74 -6.97 13.50 17.05
C ASN A 74 -7.73 12.17 17.35
N GLY A 75 -7.03 11.15 17.86
CA GLY A 75 -7.62 9.84 18.16
C GLY A 75 -7.85 8.93 16.94
N GLU A 76 -7.30 9.29 15.79
CA GLU A 76 -7.36 8.48 14.57
C GLU A 76 -5.96 8.09 14.09
N GLU A 77 -5.77 6.82 13.79
CA GLU A 77 -4.55 6.35 13.14
C GLU A 77 -4.56 6.75 11.66
N ILE A 78 -3.48 7.38 11.23
CA ILE A 78 -3.27 7.84 9.86
C ILE A 78 -1.98 7.22 9.34
N CYS A 79 -2.10 6.56 8.19
CA CYS A 79 -0.95 6.05 7.43
C CYS A 79 -0.34 7.19 6.61
N LEU A 80 0.98 7.33 6.63
CA LEU A 80 1.74 8.27 5.81
C LEU A 80 2.50 7.48 4.75
N ALA A 81 2.16 7.71 3.49
CA ALA A 81 2.77 7.03 2.35
C ALA A 81 3.38 8.03 1.37
N GLN A 82 4.60 7.72 0.90
CA GLN A 82 5.30 8.53 -0.08
C GLN A 82 4.83 8.22 -1.50
N ALA A 83 4.50 9.26 -2.25
CA ALA A 83 4.08 9.17 -3.63
C ALA A 83 5.24 9.50 -4.59
N ARG A 84 5.44 8.66 -5.63
CA ARG A 84 6.59 8.78 -6.54
C ARG A 84 6.41 9.83 -7.65
N SER A 85 5.20 10.02 -8.19
CA SER A 85 4.91 11.03 -9.23
C SER A 85 3.41 11.21 -9.49
N VAL A 86 2.99 12.42 -9.87
CA VAL A 86 1.59 12.84 -10.08
C VAL A 86 0.92 12.15 -11.28
N ARG A 87 1.68 11.65 -12.27
CA ARG A 87 1.09 11.14 -13.52
C ARG A 87 0.28 9.85 -13.36
N ARG A 88 0.62 9.05 -12.34
CA ARG A 88 -0.17 7.90 -11.86
C ARG A 88 0.17 7.70 -10.40
N PRO A 89 -0.65 8.19 -9.44
CA PRO A 89 -0.48 7.74 -8.07
C PRO A 89 -0.64 6.21 -8.10
N GLN A 90 0.45 5.49 -7.83
CA GLN A 90 0.36 4.07 -7.51
C GLN A 90 -0.28 4.02 -6.14
N VAL A 91 -1.62 4.07 -6.14
CA VAL A 91 -2.41 3.77 -4.96
C VAL A 91 -2.10 2.32 -4.63
N PRO A 92 -1.53 2.03 -3.45
CA PRO A 92 -1.26 0.67 -3.04
C PRO A 92 -2.54 -0.15 -3.11
N CYS A 93 -2.43 -1.39 -3.57
CA CYS A 93 -3.55 -2.32 -3.69
C CYS A 93 -4.35 -2.51 -2.38
N TRP A 94 -3.74 -2.28 -1.21
CA TRP A 94 -4.42 -2.36 0.10
C TRP A 94 -5.40 -1.23 0.40
N MET A 95 -5.40 -0.15 -0.38
CA MET A 95 -6.37 0.94 -0.26
C MET A 95 -7.67 0.70 -1.02
N ARG A 96 -7.77 -0.42 -1.75
CA ARG A 96 -8.90 -0.74 -2.62
C ARG A 96 -9.85 -1.75 -2.00
#